data_AF-A0A8J6SU53-F1
#
_entry.id   AF-A0A8J6SU53-F1
#
_cell.length_a   1.000
_cell.length_b   1.000
_cell.length_c   1.000
_cell.angle_alpha   90.00
_cell.angle_beta   90.00
_cell.angle_gamma   90.00
#
_symmetry.space_group_name_H-M   'P 1'
#
loop_
_entity.id
_entity.type
_entity.pdbx_description
1 polymer ?
#
loop_
_entity_poly.entity_id
_entity_poly.type
_entity_poly.pdbx_seq_one_letter_code
_entity_poly.pdbx_strand_id
1 'polypeptide(L)'
;MVPESLRSVFSTLYYLSIWSIFSSASVFYIYCKLNCQKISIQQSIRVSLNKFADLLLWKTLQVVLIYTFIIPRLSFVTWAIMIENYSLEDALRRSWNLTRGYGWQIFGSYVAFALGARAATTLSSGLIAAAFGVSLTDLSQPASITDLPSVVAKVADLGLSLFLIQPISLMFYMLIFLYLLDVERQRLSLKSPAAFTTQTVE
;
A
#
# COMPACT_ATOMS: atom_id res chain seq x y z
N MET A 1 23.47 -11.03 -14.83
CA MET A 1 22.11 -11.47 -14.46
C MET A 1 21.37 -10.27 -13.87
N VAL A 2 20.22 -9.89 -14.43
CA VAL A 2 19.38 -8.81 -13.88
C VAL A 2 18.59 -9.38 -12.69
N PRO A 3 18.58 -8.74 -11.51
CA PRO A 3 17.83 -9.21 -10.35
C PRO A 3 16.33 -9.34 -10.66
N GLU A 4 15.66 -10.38 -10.16
CA GLU A 4 14.22 -10.61 -10.42
C GLU A 4 13.34 -9.44 -9.96
N SER A 5 13.72 -8.77 -8.86
CA SER A 5 13.07 -7.55 -8.38
C SER A 5 13.11 -6.44 -9.43
N LEU A 6 14.26 -6.22 -10.05
CA LEU A 6 14.46 -5.27 -11.14
C LEU A 6 13.58 -5.64 -12.35
N ARG A 7 13.54 -6.93 -12.71
CA ARG A 7 12.72 -7.42 -13.82
C ARG A 7 11.22 -7.16 -13.61
N SER A 8 10.72 -7.35 -12.40
CA SER A 8 9.32 -7.05 -12.05
C SER A 8 9.01 -5.55 -12.10
N VAL A 9 9.95 -4.71 -11.65
CA VAL A 9 9.81 -3.25 -11.70
C VAL A 9 9.81 -2.79 -13.17
N PHE A 10 10.71 -3.32 -13.99
CA PHE A 10 10.75 -3.04 -15.42
C PHE A 10 9.50 -3.53 -16.16
N SER A 11 8.98 -4.73 -15.85
CA SER A 11 7.74 -5.20 -16.47
C SER A 11 6.55 -4.35 -16.05
N THR A 12 6.47 -3.98 -14.77
CA THR A 12 5.39 -3.13 -14.24
C THR A 12 5.45 -1.74 -14.86
N LEU A 13 6.63 -1.13 -14.95
CA LEU A 13 6.85 0.14 -15.64
C LEU A 13 6.49 0.03 -17.12
N TYR A 14 6.90 -1.03 -17.80
CA TYR A 14 6.59 -1.27 -19.21
C TYR A 14 5.08 -1.38 -19.47
N TYR A 15 4.37 -2.18 -18.66
CA TYR A 15 2.92 -2.29 -18.72
C TYR A 15 2.23 -0.96 -18.43
N LEU A 16 2.69 -0.21 -17.42
CA LEU A 16 2.14 1.11 -17.10
C LEU A 16 2.33 2.09 -18.27
N SER A 17 3.50 2.05 -18.90
CA SER A 17 3.91 2.94 -19.99
C SER A 17 3.07 2.75 -21.23
N ILE A 18 3.02 1.50 -21.73
CA ILE A 18 2.32 1.17 -22.98
C ILE A 18 0.82 1.38 -22.79
N TRP A 19 0.26 0.85 -21.70
CA TRP A 19 -1.15 1.04 -21.41
C TRP A 19 -1.54 2.52 -21.34
N SER A 20 -0.70 3.36 -20.73
CA SER A 20 -0.96 4.79 -20.63
C SER A 20 -0.94 5.48 -22.00
N ILE A 21 0.01 5.15 -22.88
CA ILE A 21 0.08 5.77 -24.22
C ILE A 21 -1.15 5.40 -25.05
N PHE A 22 -1.49 4.11 -25.11
CA PHE A 22 -2.60 3.63 -25.94
C PHE A 22 -3.96 4.09 -25.40
N SER A 23 -4.18 4.03 -24.08
CA SER A 23 -5.42 4.51 -23.48
C SER A 23 -5.61 6.02 -23.65
N SER A 24 -4.55 6.82 -23.52
CA SER A 24 -4.64 8.26 -23.74
C SER A 24 -4.82 8.60 -25.23
N ALA A 25 -4.15 7.89 -26.14
CA ALA A 25 -4.31 8.08 -27.58
C ALA A 25 -5.72 7.73 -28.05
N SER A 26 -6.30 6.64 -27.53
CA SER A 26 -7.67 6.23 -27.88
C SER A 26 -8.70 7.25 -27.41
N VAL A 27 -8.57 7.78 -26.18
CA VAL A 27 -9.47 8.81 -25.65
C VAL A 27 -9.36 10.11 -26.47
N PHE A 28 -8.15 10.53 -26.81
CA PHE A 28 -7.93 11.73 -27.62
C PHE A 28 -8.48 11.57 -29.04
N TYR A 29 -8.27 10.40 -29.66
CA TYR A 29 -8.84 10.09 -30.98
C TYR A 29 -10.37 10.15 -30.96
N ILE A 30 -11.01 9.49 -29.99
CA ILE A 30 -12.47 9.49 -29.83
C ILE A 30 -13.00 10.92 -29.61
N TYR A 31 -12.34 11.69 -28.73
CA TYR A 31 -12.71 13.08 -28.45
C TYR A 31 -12.67 13.97 -29.71
N CYS A 32 -11.60 13.90 -30.50
CA CYS A 32 -11.48 14.66 -31.74
C CYS A 32 -12.51 14.22 -32.79
N LYS A 33 -12.81 12.91 -32.87
CA LYS A 33 -13.84 12.39 -33.79
C LYS A 33 -15.24 12.84 -33.40
N LEU A 34 -15.55 12.88 -32.11
CA LEU A 34 -16.84 13.38 -31.59
C LEU A 34 -17.03 14.88 -31.85
N ASN A 35 -15.94 15.65 -31.89
CA ASN A 35 -15.94 17.08 -32.24
C ASN A 35 -15.77 17.37 -33.74
N CYS A 36 -16.03 16.39 -34.61
CA CYS A 36 -15.94 16.51 -36.07
C CYS A 36 -14.57 16.96 -36.62
N GLN A 37 -13.49 16.77 -35.86
CA GLN A 37 -12.14 17.08 -36.33
C GLN A 37 -11.57 15.93 -37.15
N LYS A 38 -10.96 16.23 -38.31
CA LYS A 38 -10.25 15.23 -39.12
C LYS A 38 -8.87 14.97 -38.49
N ILE A 39 -8.78 13.94 -37.65
CA ILE A 39 -7.53 13.49 -37.06
C ILE A 39 -7.18 12.07 -37.51
N SER A 40 -5.91 11.82 -37.79
CA SER A 40 -5.41 10.46 -38.06
C SER A 40 -4.98 9.76 -36.78
N ILE A 41 -4.98 8.42 -36.79
CA ILE A 41 -4.52 7.61 -35.66
C ILE A 41 -3.05 7.93 -35.32
N GLN A 42 -2.20 8.11 -36.34
CA GLN A 42 -0.80 8.48 -36.15
C GLN A 42 -0.63 9.82 -35.44
N GLN A 43 -1.46 10.82 -35.76
CA GLN A 43 -1.43 12.12 -35.08
C GLN A 43 -1.85 11.99 -33.61
N SER A 44 -2.86 11.18 -33.30
CA SER A 44 -3.29 10.95 -31.92
C SER A 44 -2.20 10.32 -31.05
N ILE A 45 -1.48 9.33 -31.58
CA ILE A 45 -0.36 8.67 -30.89
C ILE A 45 0.78 9.68 -30.67
N ARG A 46 1.10 10.51 -31.67
CA ARG A 46 2.17 11.51 -31.57
C ARG A 46 1.88 12.54 -30.47
N VAL A 47 0.62 12.96 -30.33
CA VAL A 47 0.20 13.85 -29.24
C VAL A 47 0.34 13.18 -27.87
N SER A 48 -0.05 11.90 -27.75
CA SER A 48 0.10 11.15 -26.50
C SER A 48 1.56 10.89 -26.14
N LEU A 49 2.44 10.68 -27.11
CA LEU A 49 3.89 10.57 -26.90
C LEU A 49 4.49 11.89 -26.40
N ASN A 50 4.09 13.03 -26.97
CA ASN A 50 4.55 14.34 -26.52
C ASN A 50 4.12 14.65 -25.08
N LYS A 51 2.98 14.11 -24.64
CA LYS A 51 2.48 14.23 -23.26
C LYS A 51 2.84 13.03 -22.38
N PHE A 52 3.68 12.12 -22.85
CA PHE A 52 3.93 10.85 -22.16
C PHE A 52 4.54 11.04 -20.78
N ALA A 53 5.48 11.96 -20.64
CA ALA A 53 6.10 12.27 -19.34
C ALA A 53 5.06 12.75 -18.32
N ASP A 54 4.18 13.68 -18.71
CA ASP A 54 3.11 14.19 -17.85
C ASP A 54 2.08 13.10 -17.50
N LEU A 55 1.75 12.24 -18.47
CA LEU A 55 0.83 11.12 -18.28
C LEU A 55 1.42 10.06 -17.33
N LEU A 56 2.71 9.73 -17.48
CA LEU A 56 3.40 8.83 -16.57
C LEU A 56 3.47 9.38 -15.15
N LEU A 57 3.86 10.64 -14.99
CA LEU A 57 3.91 11.31 -13.68
C LEU A 57 2.54 11.32 -13.01
N TRP A 58 1.48 11.61 -13.78
CA TRP A 58 0.13 11.55 -13.27
C TRP A 58 -0.28 10.14 -12.84
N LYS A 59 0.05 9.12 -13.64
CA LYS A 59 -0.28 7.72 -13.33
C LYS A 59 0.48 7.19 -12.12
N THR A 60 1.77 7.47 -11.99
CA THR A 60 2.55 7.09 -10.82
C THR A 60 2.03 7.81 -9.58
N LEU A 61 1.71 9.10 -9.69
CA LEU A 61 1.08 9.86 -8.61
C LEU A 61 -0.28 9.28 -8.20
N GLN A 62 -1.13 8.87 -9.16
CA GLN A 62 -2.40 8.21 -8.87
C GLN A 62 -2.21 6.93 -8.05
N VAL A 63 -1.26 6.07 -8.44
CA VAL A 63 -0.97 4.83 -7.72
C VAL A 63 -0.48 5.15 -6.31
N VAL A 64 0.46 6.09 -6.16
CA VAL A 64 0.94 6.54 -4.85
C VAL A 64 -0.23 7.08 -4.01
N LEU A 65 -1.10 7.92 -4.57
CA LEU A 65 -2.23 8.49 -3.85
C LEU A 65 -3.19 7.41 -3.36
N ILE A 66 -3.50 6.41 -4.18
CA ILE A 66 -4.36 5.27 -3.80
C ILE A 66 -3.70 4.49 -2.65
N TYR A 67 -2.42 4.14 -2.79
CA TYR A 67 -1.70 3.39 -1.76
C TYR A 67 -1.50 4.18 -0.46
N THR A 68 -1.35 5.50 -0.53
CA THR A 68 -1.14 6.38 0.63
C THR A 68 -2.46 6.72 1.33
N PHE A 69 -3.53 6.98 0.57
CA PHE A 69 -4.76 7.52 1.13
C PHE A 69 -5.88 6.50 1.27
N ILE A 70 -5.97 5.48 0.43
CA ILE A 70 -7.10 4.53 0.47
C ILE A 70 -6.73 3.31 1.32
N ILE A 71 -5.60 2.68 1.04
CA ILE A 71 -5.23 1.41 1.69
C ILE A 71 -5.11 1.55 3.21
N PRO A 72 -4.36 2.52 3.78
CA PRO A 72 -4.23 2.64 5.23
C PRO A 72 -5.56 2.93 5.90
N ARG A 73 -6.46 3.67 5.23
CA ARG A 73 -7.79 3.98 5.74
C ARG A 73 -8.70 2.75 5.81
N LEU A 74 -8.60 1.87 4.81
CA LEU A 74 -9.30 0.59 4.82
C LEU A 74 -8.73 -0.35 5.88
N SER A 75 -7.41 -0.36 6.09
CA SER A 75 -6.77 -1.19 7.12
C SER A 75 -7.27 -0.91 8.54
N PHE A 76 -7.70 0.32 8.84
CA PHE A 76 -8.24 0.67 10.16
C PHE A 76 -9.71 0.31 10.37
N VAL A 77 -10.45 -0.04 9.31
CA VAL A 77 -11.86 -0.41 9.42
C VAL A 77 -12.03 -1.64 10.31
N THR A 78 -11.17 -2.66 10.12
CA THR A 78 -11.18 -3.87 10.93
C THR A 78 -11.03 -3.57 12.42
N TRP A 79 -10.17 -2.62 12.77
CA TRP A 79 -9.92 -2.23 14.16
C TRP A 79 -11.05 -1.38 14.74
N ALA A 80 -11.65 -0.49 13.95
CA ALA A 80 -12.83 0.26 14.37
C ALA A 80 -14.04 -0.67 14.64
N ILE A 81 -14.22 -1.72 13.84
CA ILE A 81 -15.24 -2.74 14.10
C ILE A 81 -14.95 -3.49 15.40
N MET A 82 -13.70 -3.93 15.60
CA MET A 82 -13.35 -4.79 16.74
C MET A 82 -13.23 -4.04 18.08
N ILE A 83 -12.73 -2.80 18.07
CA ILE A 83 -12.43 -2.03 19.29
C ILE A 83 -13.59 -1.10 19.65
N GLU A 84 -14.16 -0.40 18.66
CA GLU A 84 -15.24 0.58 18.89
C GLU A 84 -16.64 -0.04 18.66
N ASN A 85 -16.74 -1.32 18.28
CA ASN A 85 -18.00 -2.04 18.03
C ASN A 85 -18.93 -1.36 17.01
N TYR A 86 -18.33 -0.69 16.01
CA TYR A 86 -19.10 -0.04 14.95
C TYR A 86 -19.60 -1.02 13.89
N SER A 87 -20.73 -0.67 13.26
CA SER A 87 -21.17 -1.30 12.01
C SER A 87 -20.15 -1.03 10.89
N LEU A 88 -20.15 -1.83 9.81
CA LEU A 88 -19.18 -1.65 8.70
C LEU A 88 -19.21 -0.23 8.12
N GLU A 89 -20.41 0.33 7.94
CA GLU A 89 -20.57 1.68 7.39
C GLU A 89 -20.05 2.74 8.36
N ASP A 90 -20.36 2.61 9.65
CA ASP A 90 -19.88 3.54 10.68
C ASP A 90 -18.37 3.43 10.87
N ALA A 91 -17.81 2.21 10.78
CA ALA A 91 -16.38 1.95 10.87
C ALA A 91 -15.60 2.57 9.69
N LEU A 92 -16.17 2.54 8.47
CA LEU A 92 -15.61 3.24 7.31
C LEU A 92 -15.61 4.76 7.50
N ARG A 93 -16.73 5.33 7.97
CA ARG A 93 -16.82 6.76 8.27
C ARG A 93 -15.85 7.15 9.39
N ARG A 94 -15.75 6.31 10.42
CA ARG A 94 -14.86 6.49 11.56
C ARG A 94 -13.40 6.46 11.14
N SER A 95 -12.97 5.44 10.39
CA SER A 95 -11.58 5.35 9.90
C SER A 95 -11.22 6.52 8.99
N TRP A 96 -12.17 6.99 8.19
CA TRP A 96 -11.99 8.16 7.33
C TRP A 96 -11.78 9.44 8.12
N ASN A 97 -12.54 9.64 9.20
CA ASN A 97 -12.38 10.80 10.08
C ASN A 97 -11.08 10.73 10.89
N LEU A 98 -10.74 9.55 11.43
CA LEU A 98 -9.55 9.34 12.25
C LEU A 98 -8.25 9.66 11.49
N THR A 99 -8.22 9.28 10.21
CA THR A 99 -7.04 9.45 9.34
C THR A 99 -6.99 10.80 8.62
N ARG A 100 -8.03 11.64 8.76
CA ARG A 100 -8.12 12.93 8.08
C ARG A 100 -7.06 13.89 8.64
N GLY A 101 -6.15 14.33 7.76
CA GLY A 101 -5.03 15.21 8.12
C GLY A 101 -3.74 14.49 8.55
N TYR A 102 -3.81 13.17 8.76
CA TYR A 102 -2.66 12.34 9.19
C TYR A 102 -2.11 11.43 8.09
N GLY A 103 -2.67 11.49 6.88
CA GLY A 103 -2.35 10.57 5.77
C GLY A 103 -0.86 10.44 5.47
N TRP A 104 -0.10 11.55 5.46
CA TRP A 104 1.34 11.50 5.20
C TRP A 104 2.16 10.85 6.32
N GLN A 105 1.78 11.09 7.58
CA GLN A 105 2.47 10.47 8.72
C GLN A 105 2.19 8.97 8.78
N ILE A 106 0.93 8.59 8.55
CA ILE A 106 0.53 7.18 8.43
C ILE A 106 1.29 6.53 7.28
N PHE A 107 1.29 7.14 6.09
CA PHE A 107 2.05 6.60 4.96
C PHE A 107 3.54 6.45 5.26
N GLY A 108 4.19 7.46 5.85
CA GLY A 108 5.60 7.39 6.24
C GLY A 108 5.87 6.23 7.19
N SER A 109 4.99 6.01 8.19
CA SER A 109 5.10 4.87 9.11
C SER A 109 4.92 3.52 8.40
N TYR A 110 3.96 3.41 7.47
CA TYR A 110 3.75 2.20 6.67
C TYR A 110 4.94 1.90 5.76
N VAL A 111 5.53 2.91 5.12
CA VAL A 111 6.71 2.75 4.27
C VAL A 111 7.92 2.33 5.12
N ALA A 112 8.16 2.98 6.26
CA ALA A 112 9.25 2.64 7.16
C ALA A 112 9.12 1.19 7.67
N PHE A 113 7.91 0.79 8.07
CA PHE A 113 7.62 -0.57 8.48
C PHE A 113 7.78 -1.56 7.33
N ALA A 114 7.26 -1.27 6.14
CA ALA A 114 7.39 -2.15 4.97
C ALA A 114 8.86 -2.37 4.60
N LEU A 115 9.69 -1.33 4.65
CA LEU A 115 11.14 -1.45 4.43
C LEU A 115 11.81 -2.29 5.52
N GLY A 116 11.49 -2.05 6.79
CA GLY A 116 12.01 -2.83 7.91
C GLY A 116 11.60 -4.30 7.85
N ALA A 117 10.32 -4.58 7.61
CA ALA A 117 9.79 -5.92 7.43
C ALA A 117 10.39 -6.62 6.20
N ARG A 118 10.64 -5.88 5.11
CA ARG A 118 11.31 -6.44 3.92
C ARG A 118 12.77 -6.80 4.20
N ALA A 119 13.49 -5.98 4.97
CA ALA A 119 14.84 -6.30 5.41
C ALA A 119 14.84 -7.53 6.32
N ALA A 120 13.96 -7.57 7.33
CA ALA A 120 13.84 -8.68 8.27
C ALA A 120 13.50 -10.02 7.57
N THR A 121 12.51 -10.00 6.67
CA THR A 121 12.15 -11.18 5.85
C THR A 121 13.31 -11.65 4.99
N THR A 122 14.03 -10.74 4.33
CA THR A 122 15.17 -11.13 3.47
C THR A 122 16.28 -11.77 4.30
N LEU A 123 16.55 -11.25 5.50
CA LEU A 123 17.54 -11.82 6.42
C LEU A 123 17.09 -13.19 6.93
N SER A 124 15.84 -13.34 7.38
CA SER A 124 15.33 -14.62 7.87
C SER A 124 15.31 -15.69 6.78
N SER A 125 14.83 -15.35 5.58
CA SER A 125 14.82 -16.26 4.45
C SER A 125 16.23 -16.65 4.02
N GLY A 126 17.20 -15.73 4.12
CA GLY A 126 18.61 -16.03 3.86
C GLY A 126 19.22 -17.01 4.85
N LEU A 127 18.89 -16.90 6.14
CA LEU A 127 19.33 -17.86 7.16
C LEU A 127 18.74 -19.25 6.92
N ILE A 128 17.46 -19.32 6.54
CA ILE A 128 16.79 -20.58 6.20
C ILE A 128 17.42 -21.19 4.94
N ALA A 129 17.63 -20.39 3.89
CA ALA A 129 18.26 -20.84 2.66
C ALA A 129 19.67 -21.43 2.95
N ALA A 130 20.47 -20.74 3.77
CA ALA A 130 21.78 -21.24 4.20
C ALA A 130 21.72 -22.52 5.03
N ALA A 131 20.75 -22.63 5.96
CA ALA A 131 20.59 -23.80 6.83
C ALA A 131 20.24 -25.09 6.05
N PHE A 132 19.51 -24.96 4.94
CA PHE A 132 19.10 -26.08 4.10
C PHE A 132 19.92 -26.24 2.80
N GLY A 133 20.93 -25.38 2.58
CA GLY A 133 21.77 -25.42 1.38
C GLY A 133 21.02 -25.05 0.09
N VAL A 134 19.95 -24.25 0.19
CA VAL A 134 19.08 -23.84 -0.91
C VAL A 134 19.37 -22.38 -1.29
N SER A 135 19.14 -21.98 -2.54
CA SER A 135 19.28 -20.56 -2.91
C SER A 135 18.10 -19.74 -2.41
N LEU A 136 18.35 -18.50 -2.02
CA LEU A 136 17.31 -17.51 -1.66
C LEU A 136 16.27 -17.33 -2.77
N THR A 137 16.69 -17.45 -4.02
CA THR A 137 15.81 -17.36 -5.20
C THR A 137 14.84 -18.53 -5.30
N ASP A 138 15.23 -19.69 -4.79
CA ASP A 138 14.41 -20.89 -4.89
C ASP A 138 13.23 -20.82 -3.92
N LEU A 139 13.41 -20.16 -2.77
CA LEU A 139 12.36 -19.88 -1.80
C LEU A 139 11.23 -19.00 -2.37
N SER A 140 11.56 -18.07 -3.27
CA SER A 140 10.58 -17.18 -3.91
C SER A 140 9.79 -17.80 -5.06
N GLN A 141 10.22 -18.96 -5.57
CA GLN A 141 9.54 -19.65 -6.69
C GLN A 141 8.51 -20.66 -6.16
N PRO A 142 7.50 -21.07 -6.94
CA PRO A 142 6.65 -22.20 -6.56
C PRO A 142 7.50 -23.47 -6.37
N ALA A 143 7.22 -24.27 -5.33
CA ALA A 143 7.99 -25.48 -5.04
C ALA A 143 7.78 -26.54 -6.14
N SER A 144 8.84 -26.97 -6.81
CA SER A 144 8.86 -28.26 -7.48
C SER A 144 8.99 -29.36 -6.41
N ILE A 145 8.11 -30.36 -6.45
CA ILE A 145 8.01 -31.43 -5.42
C ILE A 145 9.24 -32.37 -5.47
N THR A 146 10.15 -32.16 -6.43
CA THR A 146 11.26 -33.05 -6.72
C THR A 146 12.38 -33.01 -5.67
N ASP A 147 12.54 -31.91 -4.93
CA ASP A 147 13.68 -31.72 -4.01
C ASP A 147 13.22 -31.51 -2.56
N LEU A 148 13.32 -32.57 -1.75
CA LEU A 148 12.94 -32.56 -0.32
C LEU A 148 13.54 -31.37 0.48
N PRO A 149 14.84 -31.00 0.32
CA PRO A 149 15.42 -29.87 1.04
C PRO A 149 14.76 -28.53 0.70
N SER A 150 14.35 -28.34 -0.56
CA SER A 150 13.69 -27.10 -1.01
C SER A 150 12.27 -26.97 -0.45
N VAL A 151 11.55 -28.10 -0.35
CA VAL A 151 10.21 -28.15 0.24
C VAL A 151 10.27 -27.83 1.73
N VAL A 152 11.21 -28.44 2.46
CA VAL A 152 11.38 -28.19 3.90
C VAL A 152 11.79 -26.74 4.16
N ALA A 153 12.72 -26.18 3.39
CA ALA A 153 13.14 -24.79 3.52
C ALA A 153 11.97 -23.81 3.26
N LYS A 154 11.11 -24.08 2.27
CA LYS A 154 9.90 -23.28 2.01
C LYS A 154 8.86 -23.37 3.12
N VAL A 155 8.61 -24.57 3.63
CA VAL A 155 7.68 -24.74 4.74
C VAL A 155 8.18 -24.00 5.98
N ALA A 156 9.50 -24.05 6.25
CA ALA A 156 10.11 -23.29 7.34
C ALA A 156 9.98 -21.76 7.14
N ASP A 157 10.22 -21.27 5.91
CA ASP A 157 10.10 -19.84 5.57
C ASP A 157 8.65 -19.35 5.68
N LEU A 158 7.70 -20.13 5.18
CA LEU A 158 6.26 -19.86 5.33
C LEU A 158 5.83 -19.87 6.79
N GLY A 159 6.30 -20.86 7.57
CA GLY A 159 6.05 -20.93 9.01
C GLY A 159 6.54 -19.68 9.74
N LEU A 160 7.78 -19.26 9.47
CA LEU A 160 8.36 -18.06 10.07
C LEU A 160 7.56 -16.81 9.67
N SER A 161 7.21 -16.67 8.39
CA SER A 161 6.41 -15.54 7.90
C SER A 161 5.03 -15.46 8.56
N LEU A 162 4.33 -16.60 8.66
CA LEU A 162 2.96 -16.65 9.17
C LEU A 162 2.89 -16.49 10.69
N PHE A 163 3.83 -17.09 11.43
CA PHE A 163 3.80 -17.09 12.91
C PHE A 163 4.55 -15.94 13.57
N LEU A 164 5.51 -15.30 12.89
CA LEU A 164 6.26 -14.18 13.47
C LEU A 164 5.95 -12.86 12.76
N ILE A 165 6.09 -12.82 11.42
CA ILE A 165 6.04 -11.55 10.69
C ILE A 165 4.61 -11.00 10.59
N GLN A 166 3.64 -11.86 10.32
CA GLN A 166 2.22 -11.48 10.26
C GLN A 166 1.69 -10.88 11.58
N PRO A 167 1.85 -11.53 12.76
CA PRO A 167 1.34 -10.97 14.01
C PRO A 167 2.05 -9.67 14.40
N ILE A 168 3.36 -9.55 14.15
CA ILE A 168 4.09 -8.29 14.37
C ILE A 168 3.49 -7.16 13.50
N SER A 169 3.15 -7.47 12.24
CA SER A 169 2.52 -6.51 11.33
C SER A 169 1.13 -6.08 11.82
N LEU A 170 0.32 -7.01 12.32
CA LEU A 170 -0.98 -6.72 12.92
C LEU A 170 -0.84 -5.82 14.16
N MET A 171 0.11 -6.12 15.06
CA MET A 171 0.39 -5.30 16.22
C MET A 171 0.81 -3.88 15.83
N PHE A 172 1.66 -3.75 14.81
CA PHE A 172 2.07 -2.44 14.30
C PHE A 172 0.88 -1.61 13.81
N TYR A 173 -0.02 -2.20 13.02
CA TYR A 173 -1.23 -1.50 12.56
C TYR A 173 -2.17 -1.14 13.71
N MET A 174 -2.33 -2.02 14.69
CA MET A 174 -3.12 -1.75 15.89
C MET A 174 -2.54 -0.58 16.71
N LEU A 175 -1.21 -0.53 16.88
CA LEU A 175 -0.54 0.56 17.61
C LEU A 175 -0.74 1.91 16.93
N ILE A 176 -0.65 1.96 15.59
CA ILE A 176 -0.96 3.20 14.86
C ILE A 176 -2.43 3.61 15.07
N PHE A 177 -3.36 2.66 15.05
CA PHE A 177 -4.76 2.94 15.30
C PHE A 177 -4.99 3.51 16.72
N LEU A 178 -4.39 2.91 17.75
CA LEU A 178 -4.47 3.39 19.13
C LEU A 178 -3.82 4.77 19.30
N TYR A 179 -2.69 5.01 18.65
CA TYR A 179 -2.05 6.33 18.64
C TYR A 179 -2.97 7.40 18.05
N LEU A 180 -3.65 7.09 16.93
CA LEU A 180 -4.59 8.02 16.31
C LEU A 180 -5.80 8.31 17.22
N LEU A 181 -6.29 7.30 17.93
CA LEU A 181 -7.35 7.47 18.93
C LEU A 181 -6.92 8.39 20.08
N ASP A 182 -5.71 8.20 20.61
CA ASP A 182 -5.19 9.04 21.70
C ASP A 182 -5.03 10.49 21.26
N VAL A 183 -4.47 10.71 20.07
CA VAL A 183 -4.33 12.04 19.48
C VAL A 183 -5.68 12.74 19.29
N GLU A 184 -6.71 12.01 18.85
CA GLU A 184 -8.06 12.56 18.76
C GLU A 184 -8.64 12.90 20.14
N ARG A 185 -8.45 12.03 21.13
CA ARG A 185 -8.90 12.25 22.50
C ARG A 185 -8.28 13.53 23.09
N GLN A 186 -6.98 13.74 22.87
CA GLN A 186 -6.28 14.96 23.28
C GLN A 186 -6.84 16.22 22.59
N ARG A 187 -7.20 16.13 21.30
CA ARG A 187 -7.84 17.25 20.58
C ARG A 187 -9.22 17.58 21.13
N LEU A 188 -10.00 16.57 21.53
CA LEU A 188 -11.32 16.77 22.13
C LEU A 188 -11.22 17.38 23.54
N SER A 189 -10.27 16.92 24.37
CA SER A 189 -10.04 17.51 25.70
C SER A 189 -9.59 18.97 25.62
N LEU A 190 -8.75 19.32 24.64
CA LEU A 190 -8.32 20.71 24.41
C LEU A 190 -9.43 21.62 23.89
N LYS A 191 -10.47 21.07 23.23
CA LYS A 191 -11.66 21.81 22.81
C LYS A 191 -12.69 22.02 23.93
N SER A 192 -12.54 21.32 25.06
CA SER A 192 -13.42 21.44 26.22
C SER A 192 -12.78 22.08 27.48
N PRO A 193 -12.14 23.27 27.45
CA PRO A 193 -11.70 23.92 28.68
C PRO A 193 -12.81 24.66 29.46
N ALA A 194 -14.04 24.78 28.93
CA ALA A 194 -15.04 25.74 29.41
C ALA A 194 -16.26 25.15 30.13
N ALA A 195 -16.13 24.02 30.82
CA ALA A 195 -17.24 23.44 31.61
C ALA A 195 -16.84 23.04 33.04
N PHE A 196 -15.84 23.72 33.61
CA PHE A 196 -15.49 23.57 35.03
C PHE A 196 -15.34 24.93 35.70
N THR A 197 -16.39 25.74 35.59
CA THR A 197 -16.61 26.88 36.49
C THR A 197 -18.00 26.75 37.10
N THR A 198 -18.01 26.90 38.42
CA THR A 198 -19.18 27.11 39.30
C THR A 198 -20.16 25.97 39.48
N GLN A 199 -19.87 25.09 40.44
CA GLN A 199 -20.81 24.84 41.54
C GLN A 199 -20.06 24.92 42.87
N THR A 200 -20.06 26.13 43.44
CA THR A 200 -19.97 26.34 44.88
C THR A 200 -21.18 25.67 45.53
N VAL A 201 -20.95 24.66 46.36
CA VAL A 201 -21.95 24.16 47.29
C VAL A 201 -21.73 24.90 48.61
N GLU A 202 -22.73 25.69 48.97
CA GLU A 202 -22.93 26.33 50.27
C GLU A 202 -23.06 25.31 51.40
#